data_AF-A0A960MBK7-F1
#
_entry.id   AF-A0A960MBK7-F1
#
_cell.length_a   1.000
_cell.length_b   1.000
_cell.length_c   1.000
_cell.angle_alpha   90.00
_cell.angle_beta   90.00
_cell.angle_gamma   90.00
#
_symmetry.space_group_name_H-M   'P 1'
#
loop_
_entity.id
_entity.type
_entity.pdbx_description
1 polymer ?
#
loop_
_entity_poly.entity_id
_entity_poly.type
_entity_poly.pdbx_seq_one_letter_code
_entity_poly.pdbx_strand_id
1 'polypeptide(L)'
;MSYRPANHENDAIYAANVVDHREWKRADGIARLGASDATEPGTFLPTGPSDAFESEWRRWLAESFESWLGPAFVEVYLATSRMQSERVAELDREIGGRLSPEAHERSRAVALPWLEGRTEVQRQPQWVKYLRAQAAGEVPGHVTTIFALQAALFHLPLLSSLAAYVIFEGMNGWAAVHGGKGRDAEAFASRHPEAMEAARRVFRSLADTESGAPWLTSL
;
A
#
# COMPACT_ATOMS: atom_id res chain seq x y z
N MET A 1 -19.30 -24.04 35.82
CA MET A 1 -19.07 -23.95 34.37
C MET A 1 -18.34 -22.64 34.13
N SER A 2 -17.01 -22.68 34.00
CA SER A 2 -16.17 -21.48 33.92
C SER A 2 -15.92 -21.16 32.45
N TYR A 3 -16.38 -20.00 31.99
CA TYR A 3 -16.13 -19.48 30.65
C TYR A 3 -14.67 -19.01 30.60
N ARG A 4 -13.82 -19.73 29.86
CA ARG A 4 -12.51 -19.21 29.44
C ARG A 4 -12.72 -18.35 28.19
N PRO A 5 -12.32 -17.08 28.17
CA PRO A 5 -12.28 -16.34 26.92
C PRO A 5 -11.29 -17.02 25.97
N ALA A 6 -11.66 -17.11 24.69
CA ALA A 6 -10.73 -17.51 23.65
C ALA A 6 -9.58 -16.49 23.64
N ASN A 7 -8.35 -16.97 23.82
CA ASN A 7 -7.16 -16.18 23.54
C ASN A 7 -7.21 -15.78 22.06
N HIS A 8 -7.55 -14.53 21.78
CA HIS A 8 -7.30 -13.85 20.51
C HIS A 8 -5.84 -13.34 20.46
N GLU A 9 -4.92 -14.16 20.93
CA GLU A 9 -3.49 -13.97 20.72
C GLU A 9 -3.11 -14.94 19.61
N ASN A 10 -2.54 -14.42 18.52
CA ASN A 10 -1.95 -15.17 17.40
C ASN A 10 -2.88 -15.51 16.22
N ASP A 11 -3.66 -14.54 15.74
CA ASP A 11 -3.90 -14.45 14.29
C ASP A 11 -2.59 -14.01 13.64
N ALA A 12 -1.70 -14.99 13.48
CA ALA A 12 -0.43 -14.87 12.80
C ALA A 12 -0.59 -13.99 11.56
N ILE A 13 0.17 -12.91 11.51
CA ILE A 13 0.46 -12.19 10.28
C ILE A 13 0.86 -13.28 9.28
N TYR A 14 -0.02 -13.62 8.34
CA TYR A 14 0.18 -14.73 7.40
C TYR A 14 1.45 -14.45 6.60
N ALA A 15 2.58 -14.93 7.13
CA ALA A 15 3.89 -14.94 6.50
C ALA A 15 3.90 -16.08 5.49
N ALA A 16 2.99 -16.02 4.51
CA ALA A 16 3.15 -16.80 3.30
C ALA A 16 4.37 -16.22 2.57
N ASN A 17 5.54 -16.81 2.81
CA ASN A 17 6.78 -16.50 2.08
C ASN A 17 6.67 -16.81 0.57
N VAL A 18 5.53 -17.33 0.12
CA VAL A 18 5.19 -17.59 -1.27
C VAL A 18 3.91 -16.82 -1.60
N VAL A 19 4.06 -15.65 -2.20
CA VAL A 19 2.93 -14.96 -2.84
C VAL A 19 2.58 -15.72 -4.10
N ASP A 20 1.47 -16.45 -4.07
CA ASP A 20 0.86 -16.98 -5.29
C ASP A 20 0.17 -15.84 -6.07
N HIS A 21 0.07 -15.97 -7.38
CA HIS A 21 -0.59 -15.01 -8.27
C HIS A 21 -2.01 -14.64 -7.80
N ARG A 22 -2.71 -15.61 -7.18
CA ARG A 22 -4.06 -15.43 -6.65
C ARG A 22 -4.10 -14.51 -5.43
N GLU A 23 -3.06 -14.53 -4.60
CA GLU A 23 -3.05 -13.81 -3.33
C GLU A 23 -2.84 -12.31 -3.53
N TRP A 24 -1.87 -11.91 -4.34
CA TRP A 24 -1.68 -10.48 -4.62
C TRP A 24 -2.83 -9.92 -5.46
N LYS A 25 -3.42 -10.70 -6.38
CA LYS A 25 -4.60 -10.27 -7.16
C LYS A 25 -5.82 -10.07 -6.27
N ARG A 26 -6.03 -10.96 -5.30
CA ARG A 26 -7.05 -10.77 -4.26
C ARG A 26 -6.74 -9.53 -3.42
N ALA A 27 -5.48 -9.32 -3.05
CA ALA A 27 -5.08 -8.15 -2.29
C ALA A 27 -5.32 -6.85 -3.07
N ASP A 28 -4.99 -6.81 -4.37
CA ASP A 28 -5.29 -5.68 -5.27
C ASP A 28 -6.79 -5.41 -5.35
N GLY A 29 -7.59 -6.44 -5.65
CA GLY A 29 -9.04 -6.31 -5.73
C GLY A 29 -9.67 -5.80 -4.43
N ILE A 30 -9.21 -6.31 -3.27
CA ILE A 30 -9.73 -5.87 -1.96
C ILE A 30 -9.20 -4.48 -1.60
N ALA A 31 -7.92 -4.20 -1.79
CA ALA A 31 -7.31 -2.91 -1.49
C ALA A 31 -7.86 -1.77 -2.37
N ARG A 32 -8.34 -2.08 -3.58
CA ARG A 32 -8.93 -1.12 -4.52
C ARG A 32 -10.45 -1.08 -4.55
N LEU A 33 -11.16 -1.75 -3.64
CA LEU A 33 -12.62 -1.63 -3.52
C LEU A 33 -13.05 -0.14 -3.53
N GLY A 34 -14.21 0.25 -4.05
CA GLY A 34 -14.62 1.67 -4.05
C GLY A 34 -13.70 2.69 -4.78
N ALA A 35 -12.59 2.23 -5.38
CA ALA A 35 -11.65 3.02 -6.17
C ALA A 35 -11.31 2.28 -7.47
N SER A 36 -12.28 1.55 -8.02
CA SER A 36 -12.20 0.88 -9.31
C SER A 36 -11.83 1.86 -10.43
N ASP A 37 -12.21 3.14 -10.25
CA ASP A 37 -12.02 4.21 -11.22
C ASP A 37 -10.74 5.02 -10.97
N ALA A 38 -10.00 4.73 -9.89
CA ALA A 38 -8.68 5.30 -9.67
C ALA A 38 -7.72 4.72 -10.71
N THR A 39 -7.38 5.58 -11.66
CA THR A 39 -6.81 5.20 -12.95
C THR A 39 -5.57 6.01 -13.33
N GLU A 40 -5.15 6.85 -12.40
CA GLU A 40 -3.94 7.65 -12.46
C GLU A 40 -2.93 7.14 -11.43
N PRO A 41 -1.62 7.24 -11.70
CA PRO A 41 -0.62 6.87 -10.74
C PRO A 41 -0.54 7.93 -9.64
N GLY A 42 -0.32 7.48 -8.40
CA GLY A 42 -0.19 8.39 -7.26
C GLY A 42 1.20 8.98 -7.20
N THR A 43 2.20 8.09 -7.09
CA THR A 43 3.59 8.47 -6.82
C THR A 43 4.53 8.18 -7.98
N PHE A 44 4.19 7.26 -8.89
CA PHE A 44 4.99 6.95 -10.08
C PHE A 44 4.38 7.51 -11.37
N LEU A 45 4.85 8.68 -11.82
CA LEU A 45 4.48 9.21 -13.14
C LEU A 45 5.72 9.22 -14.05
N PRO A 46 5.81 8.34 -15.06
CA PRO A 46 6.87 8.41 -16.06
C PRO A 46 6.79 9.73 -16.83
N THR A 47 7.93 10.36 -17.06
CA THR A 47 8.03 11.70 -17.69
C THR A 47 8.63 11.65 -19.10
N GLY A 48 9.32 10.57 -19.45
CA GLY A 48 9.87 10.32 -20.77
C GLY A 48 8.89 9.68 -21.74
N PRO A 49 9.35 9.42 -22.99
CA PRO A 49 8.58 8.70 -23.98
C PRO A 49 8.29 7.25 -23.54
N SER A 50 7.34 6.59 -24.22
CA SER A 50 6.88 5.23 -23.87
C SER A 50 8.02 4.19 -23.81
N ASP A 51 9.06 4.32 -24.63
CA ASP A 51 10.26 3.48 -24.62
C ASP A 51 11.17 3.69 -23.40
N ALA A 52 11.04 4.82 -22.70
CA ALA A 52 11.75 5.09 -21.45
C ALA A 52 11.11 4.42 -20.22
N PHE A 53 9.85 3.97 -20.31
CA PHE A 53 9.06 3.46 -19.18
C PHE A 53 9.84 2.50 -18.28
N GLU A 54 10.45 1.45 -18.87
CA GLU A 54 11.13 0.39 -18.11
C GLU A 54 12.29 0.94 -17.26
N SER A 55 13.03 1.90 -17.81
CA SER A 55 14.15 2.53 -17.11
C SER A 55 13.68 3.43 -15.98
N GLU A 56 12.60 4.19 -16.20
CA GLU A 56 12.00 5.05 -15.18
C GLU A 56 11.33 4.26 -14.08
N TRP A 57 10.67 3.16 -14.43
CA TRP A 57 10.04 2.24 -13.51
C TRP A 57 11.06 1.63 -12.55
N ARG A 58 12.16 1.07 -13.09
CA ARG A 58 13.23 0.51 -12.26
C ARG A 58 13.90 1.56 -11.37
N ARG A 59 14.09 2.77 -11.90
CA ARG A 59 14.61 3.88 -11.12
C ARG A 59 13.67 4.24 -9.97
N TRP A 60 12.37 4.39 -10.23
CA TRP A 60 11.39 4.65 -9.18
C TRP A 60 11.34 3.52 -8.15
N LEU A 61 11.42 2.26 -8.58
CA LEU A 61 11.50 1.11 -7.68
C LEU A 61 12.69 1.23 -6.72
N ALA A 62 13.88 1.53 -7.24
CA ALA A 62 15.08 1.63 -6.42
C ALA A 62 15.13 2.90 -5.55
N GLU A 63 14.89 4.07 -6.15
CA GLU A 63 15.11 5.38 -5.51
C GLU A 63 13.94 5.81 -4.62
N SER A 64 12.73 5.35 -4.91
CA SER A 64 11.53 5.74 -4.16
C SER A 64 10.94 4.57 -3.38
N PHE A 65 10.53 3.50 -4.08
CA PHE A 65 9.80 2.41 -3.44
C PHE A 65 10.65 1.65 -2.43
N GLU A 66 11.77 1.08 -2.84
CA GLU A 66 12.63 0.28 -1.97
C GLU A 66 13.33 1.14 -0.92
N SER A 67 13.70 2.37 -1.27
CA SER A 67 14.45 3.24 -0.36
C SER A 67 13.60 3.80 0.78
N TRP A 68 12.34 4.16 0.56
CA TRP A 68 11.56 4.84 1.60
C TRP A 68 10.05 4.65 1.56
N LEU A 69 9.44 4.56 0.37
CA LEU A 69 7.97 4.51 0.25
C LEU A 69 7.41 3.14 0.65
N GLY A 70 8.08 2.06 0.27
CA GLY A 70 7.78 0.68 0.69
C GLY A 70 7.93 0.50 2.21
N PRO A 71 9.05 0.92 2.83
CA PRO A 71 9.17 0.97 4.29
C PRO A 71 8.05 1.78 4.96
N ALA A 72 7.71 2.96 4.44
CA ALA A 72 6.61 3.77 4.98
C ALA A 72 5.24 3.07 4.85
N PHE A 73 4.98 2.38 3.73
CA PHE A 73 3.78 1.55 3.56
C PHE A 73 3.68 0.48 4.65
N VAL A 74 4.79 -0.21 4.95
CA VAL A 74 4.83 -1.22 6.02
C VAL A 74 4.52 -0.59 7.37
N GLU A 75 5.14 0.54 7.69
CA GLU A 75 4.89 1.22 8.95
C GLU A 75 3.41 1.62 9.11
N VAL A 76 2.77 2.13 8.05
CA VAL A 76 1.34 2.44 8.07
C VAL A 76 0.51 1.19 8.28
N TYR A 77 0.83 0.10 7.57
CA TYR A 77 0.14 -1.17 7.71
C TYR A 77 0.22 -1.68 9.16
N LEU A 78 1.43 -1.74 9.74
CA LEU A 78 1.64 -2.24 11.11
C LEU A 78 1.00 -1.33 12.16
N ALA A 79 1.14 0.00 12.02
CA ALA A 79 0.48 0.96 12.90
C ALA A 79 -1.04 0.80 12.88
N THR A 80 -1.61 0.56 11.69
CA THR A 80 -3.04 0.27 11.53
C THR A 80 -3.45 -1.02 12.22
N SER A 81 -2.72 -2.12 11.99
CA SER A 81 -2.99 -3.41 12.64
C SER A 81 -2.92 -3.32 14.17
N ARG A 82 -2.11 -2.40 14.70
CA ARG A 82 -1.96 -2.11 16.14
C ARG A 82 -2.89 -1.01 16.66
N MET A 83 -3.82 -0.53 15.84
CA MET A 83 -4.79 0.51 16.20
C MET A 83 -4.17 1.86 16.59
N GLN A 84 -2.97 2.17 16.08
CA GLN A 84 -2.20 3.38 16.39
C GLN A 84 -2.53 4.54 15.42
N SER A 85 -3.76 5.07 15.47
CA SER A 85 -4.23 6.07 14.47
C SER A 85 -3.39 7.35 14.43
N GLU A 86 -2.84 7.78 15.57
CA GLU A 86 -1.96 8.95 15.63
C GLU A 86 -0.65 8.71 14.87
N ARG A 87 -0.07 7.51 15.00
CA ARG A 87 1.11 7.13 14.24
C ARG A 87 0.80 7.06 12.74
N VAL A 88 -0.37 6.54 12.36
CA VAL A 88 -0.81 6.56 10.95
C VAL A 88 -0.90 7.99 10.41
N ALA A 89 -1.44 8.93 11.20
CA ALA A 89 -1.52 10.34 10.81
C ALA A 89 -0.14 11.01 10.67
N GLU A 90 0.80 10.70 11.56
CA GLU A 90 2.19 11.14 11.44
C GLU A 90 2.85 10.61 10.17
N LEU A 91 2.72 9.30 9.91
CA LEU A 91 3.29 8.64 8.74
C LEU A 91 2.74 9.22 7.43
N ASP A 92 1.45 9.53 7.36
CA ASP A 92 0.85 10.17 6.18
C ASP A 92 1.49 11.53 5.89
N ARG A 93 1.72 12.34 6.93
CA ARG A 93 2.43 13.62 6.79
C ARG A 93 3.89 13.45 6.41
N GLU A 94 4.57 12.46 6.98
CA GLU A 94 5.96 12.13 6.64
C GLU A 94 6.11 11.70 5.17
N ILE A 95 5.18 10.88 4.66
CA ILE A 95 5.09 10.52 3.24
C ILE A 95 4.91 11.80 2.41
N GLY A 96 3.95 12.64 2.77
CA GLY A 96 3.68 13.89 2.07
C GLY A 96 4.86 14.85 2.01
N GLY A 97 5.67 14.91 3.07
CA GLY A 97 6.87 15.75 3.15
C GLY A 97 8.06 15.26 2.32
N ARG A 98 8.05 14.00 1.87
CA ARG A 98 9.10 13.43 0.99
C ARG A 98 8.74 13.46 -0.49
N LEU A 99 7.47 13.62 -0.82
CA LEU A 99 7.00 13.71 -2.21
C LEU A 99 7.35 15.07 -2.82
N SER A 100 7.59 15.10 -4.15
CA SER A 100 7.61 16.37 -4.88
C SER A 100 6.22 17.03 -4.80
N PRO A 101 6.10 18.36 -4.97
CA PRO A 101 4.80 19.03 -4.96
C PRO A 101 3.77 18.40 -5.92
N GLU A 102 4.20 18.00 -7.12
CA GLU A 102 3.33 17.37 -8.10
C GLU A 102 2.92 15.96 -7.69
N ALA A 103 3.83 15.17 -7.13
CA ALA A 103 3.52 13.83 -6.63
C ALA A 103 2.65 13.88 -5.36
N HIS A 104 2.82 14.92 -4.53
CA HIS A 104 2.02 15.18 -3.35
C HIS A 104 0.54 15.38 -3.74
N GLU A 105 0.27 16.29 -4.68
CA GLU A 105 -1.09 16.56 -5.15
C GLU A 105 -1.70 15.36 -5.88
N ARG A 106 -0.97 14.71 -6.78
CA ARG A 106 -1.46 13.49 -7.47
C ARG A 106 -1.79 12.38 -6.50
N SER A 107 -0.91 12.11 -5.54
CA SER A 107 -1.13 11.06 -4.53
C SER A 107 -2.41 11.29 -3.72
N ARG A 108 -2.72 12.54 -3.39
CA ARG A 108 -3.98 12.92 -2.70
C ARG A 108 -5.20 12.80 -3.62
N ALA A 109 -5.09 13.31 -4.85
CA ALA A 109 -6.18 13.26 -5.82
C ALA A 109 -6.56 11.83 -6.17
N VAL A 110 -5.56 10.97 -6.38
CA VAL A 110 -5.76 9.54 -6.62
C VAL A 110 -6.45 8.89 -5.43
N ALA A 111 -6.10 9.22 -4.19
CA ALA A 111 -6.71 8.63 -3.00
C ALA A 111 -8.19 9.00 -2.79
N LEU A 112 -8.68 10.09 -3.40
CA LEU A 112 -10.01 10.65 -3.11
C LEU A 112 -11.17 9.65 -3.29
N PRO A 113 -11.24 8.84 -4.37
CA PRO A 113 -12.32 7.86 -4.54
C PRO A 113 -12.39 6.83 -3.41
N TRP A 114 -11.24 6.45 -2.82
CA TRP A 114 -11.23 5.56 -1.66
C TRP A 114 -11.89 6.19 -0.43
N LEU A 115 -11.73 7.51 -0.26
CA LEU A 115 -12.30 8.26 0.87
C LEU A 115 -13.80 8.47 0.71
N GLU A 116 -14.26 8.69 -0.52
CA GLU A 116 -15.66 8.95 -0.86
C GLU A 116 -16.50 7.66 -0.93
N GLY A 117 -15.91 6.57 -1.43
CA GLY A 117 -16.62 5.34 -1.71
C GLY A 117 -16.34 4.25 -0.70
N ARG A 118 -17.14 4.12 0.38
CA ARG A 118 -17.42 2.84 1.08
C ARG A 118 -18.41 2.98 2.23
N THR A 119 -19.31 2.01 2.38
CA THR A 119 -20.13 1.83 3.61
C THR A 119 -19.57 0.74 4.54
N GLU A 120 -18.71 -0.13 4.01
CA GLU A 120 -18.23 -1.35 4.65
C GLU A 120 -17.11 -1.06 5.66
N VAL A 121 -16.13 -0.22 5.30
CA VAL A 121 -15.07 0.26 6.20
C VAL A 121 -15.49 1.45 7.05
N GLN A 122 -16.62 2.11 6.74
CA GLN A 122 -17.17 3.16 7.61
C GLN A 122 -17.54 2.66 9.01
N ARG A 123 -17.64 1.34 9.21
CA ARG A 123 -17.87 0.73 10.53
C ARG A 123 -16.57 0.53 11.32
N GLN A 124 -15.40 0.64 10.69
CA GLN A 124 -14.12 0.47 11.35
C GLN A 124 -13.70 1.76 12.07
N PRO A 125 -13.53 1.76 13.41
CA PRO A 125 -13.22 2.98 14.16
C PRO A 125 -11.94 3.69 13.68
N GLN A 126 -10.93 2.92 13.28
CA GLN A 126 -9.67 3.44 12.75
C GLN A 126 -9.86 4.20 11.44
N TRP A 127 -10.66 3.66 10.52
CA TRP A 127 -11.02 4.32 9.28
C TRP A 127 -11.77 5.62 9.54
N VAL A 128 -12.76 5.61 10.44
CA VAL A 128 -13.53 6.81 10.81
C VAL A 128 -12.64 7.88 11.46
N LYS A 129 -11.73 7.50 12.36
CA LYS A 129 -10.79 8.44 12.98
C LYS A 129 -9.87 9.07 11.93
N TYR A 130 -9.35 8.26 11.00
CA TYR A 130 -8.54 8.75 9.89
C TYR A 130 -9.31 9.71 8.97
N LEU A 131 -10.52 9.35 8.55
CA LEU A 131 -11.36 10.20 7.71
C LEU A 131 -11.68 11.55 8.37
N ARG A 132 -11.92 11.56 9.69
CA ARG A 132 -12.14 12.80 10.44
C ARG A 132 -10.89 13.68 10.46
N ALA A 133 -9.72 13.10 10.71
CA ALA A 133 -8.46 13.82 10.65
C ALA A 133 -8.20 14.41 9.25
N GLN A 134 -8.50 13.65 8.19
CA GLN A 134 -8.37 14.11 6.81
C GLN A 134 -9.33 15.27 6.52
N ALA A 135 -10.61 15.14 6.90
CA ALA A 135 -11.62 16.18 6.71
C ALA A 135 -11.32 17.46 7.51
N ALA A 136 -10.64 17.33 8.65
CA ALA A 136 -10.15 18.45 9.45
C ALA A 136 -8.85 19.07 8.90
N GLY A 137 -8.25 18.49 7.85
CA GLY A 137 -6.99 18.96 7.28
C GLY A 137 -5.75 18.60 8.12
N GLU A 138 -5.87 17.69 9.08
CA GLU A 138 -4.77 17.27 9.95
C GLU A 138 -3.83 16.26 9.27
N VAL A 139 -4.35 15.54 8.27
CA VAL A 139 -3.59 14.59 7.44
C VAL A 139 -3.90 14.82 5.95
N PRO A 140 -2.90 14.72 5.06
CA PRO A 140 -3.11 14.91 3.62
C PRO A 140 -4.05 13.92 2.93
N GLY A 141 -4.00 12.64 3.32
CA GLY A 141 -4.73 11.54 2.67
C GLY A 141 -4.01 10.95 1.46
N HIS A 142 -2.75 10.50 1.58
CA HIS A 142 -2.02 9.95 0.44
C HIS A 142 -2.44 8.53 0.06
N VAL A 143 -2.41 8.20 -1.24
CA VAL A 143 -2.84 6.88 -1.73
C VAL A 143 -2.08 5.74 -1.08
N THR A 144 -0.77 5.89 -0.85
CA THR A 144 0.07 4.89 -0.17
C THR A 144 -0.47 4.58 1.22
N THR A 145 -0.81 5.61 1.99
CA THR A 145 -1.36 5.49 3.34
C THR A 145 -2.72 4.81 3.30
N ILE A 146 -3.63 5.26 2.43
CA ILE A 146 -4.97 4.69 2.31
C ILE A 146 -4.93 3.22 1.91
N PHE A 147 -4.07 2.89 0.94
CA PHE A 147 -3.89 1.52 0.47
C PHE A 147 -3.39 0.61 1.60
N ALA A 148 -2.38 1.04 2.35
CA ALA A 148 -1.83 0.30 3.49
C ALA A 148 -2.83 0.17 4.65
N LEU A 149 -3.46 1.29 5.05
CA LEU A 149 -4.50 1.35 6.08
C LEU A 149 -5.60 0.33 5.76
N GLN A 150 -6.08 0.35 4.53
CA GLN A 150 -7.14 -0.54 4.15
C GLN A 150 -6.70 -2.00 4.07
N ALA A 151 -5.52 -2.27 3.51
CA ALA A 151 -4.97 -3.61 3.48
C ALA A 151 -4.92 -4.23 4.89
N ALA A 152 -4.49 -3.45 5.88
CA ALA A 152 -4.47 -3.87 7.27
C ALA A 152 -5.89 -4.08 7.85
N LEU A 153 -6.84 -3.18 7.59
CA LEU A 153 -8.22 -3.30 8.07
C LEU A 153 -8.99 -4.49 7.48
N PHE A 154 -8.60 -4.97 6.30
CA PHE A 154 -9.13 -6.20 5.69
C PHE A 154 -8.27 -7.44 5.97
N HIS A 155 -7.26 -7.32 6.84
CA HIS A 155 -6.37 -8.41 7.24
C HIS A 155 -5.70 -9.10 6.03
N LEU A 156 -5.31 -8.32 5.02
CA LEU A 156 -4.62 -8.83 3.83
C LEU A 156 -3.15 -9.12 4.17
N PRO A 157 -2.52 -10.19 3.66
CA PRO A 157 -1.11 -10.45 3.91
C PRO A 157 -0.22 -9.27 3.45
N LEU A 158 0.66 -8.79 4.34
CA LEU A 158 1.49 -7.59 4.10
C LEU A 158 2.25 -7.64 2.77
N LEU A 159 2.95 -8.76 2.50
CA LEU A 159 3.73 -8.91 1.27
C LEU A 159 2.83 -8.84 0.02
N SER A 160 1.66 -9.48 0.06
CA SER A 160 0.67 -9.41 -1.03
C SER A 160 0.12 -8.00 -1.22
N SER A 161 -0.06 -7.24 -0.14
CA SER A 161 -0.50 -5.83 -0.18
C SER A 161 0.58 -4.90 -0.73
N LEU A 162 1.85 -5.09 -0.36
CA LEU A 162 2.98 -4.37 -0.94
C LEU A 162 3.07 -4.64 -2.45
N ALA A 163 3.01 -5.91 -2.85
CA ALA A 163 3.04 -6.29 -4.26
C ALA A 163 1.88 -5.65 -5.04
N ALA A 164 0.66 -5.70 -4.49
CA ALA A 164 -0.52 -5.07 -5.08
C ALA A 164 -0.33 -3.55 -5.24
N TYR A 165 0.21 -2.87 -4.23
CA TYR A 165 0.48 -1.42 -4.29
C TYR A 165 1.49 -1.06 -5.39
N VAL A 166 2.61 -1.80 -5.49
CA VAL A 166 3.62 -1.58 -6.53
C VAL A 166 3.04 -1.83 -7.92
N ILE A 167 2.29 -2.92 -8.10
CA ILE A 167 1.63 -3.23 -9.37
C ILE A 167 0.61 -2.15 -9.73
N PHE A 168 -0.14 -1.63 -8.75
CA PHE A 168 -1.05 -0.51 -8.93
C PHE A 168 -0.33 0.74 -9.46
N GLU A 169 0.79 1.16 -8.85
CA GLU A 169 1.56 2.32 -9.32
C GLU A 169 2.12 2.08 -10.73
N GLY A 170 2.74 0.94 -10.97
CA GLY A 170 3.35 0.59 -12.26
C GLY A 170 2.33 0.51 -13.40
N MET A 171 1.18 -0.15 -13.16
CA MET A 171 0.11 -0.29 -14.15
C MET A 171 -0.51 1.06 -14.52
N ASN A 172 -0.72 1.95 -13.54
CA ASN A 172 -1.27 3.27 -13.83
C ASN A 172 -0.24 4.18 -14.51
N GLY A 173 1.03 4.09 -14.14
CA GLY A 173 2.12 4.74 -14.87
C GLY A 173 2.22 4.26 -16.32
N TRP A 174 2.06 2.95 -16.55
CA TRP A 174 2.03 2.36 -17.89
C TRP A 174 0.86 2.89 -18.71
N ALA A 175 -0.33 2.91 -18.12
CA ALA A 175 -1.52 3.43 -18.76
C ALA A 175 -1.38 4.92 -19.11
N ALA A 176 -0.71 5.72 -18.28
CA ALA A 176 -0.48 7.14 -18.54
C ALA A 176 0.30 7.39 -19.85
N VAL A 177 1.34 6.59 -20.13
CA VAL A 177 2.16 6.74 -21.35
C VAL A 177 1.63 5.96 -22.57
N HIS A 178 0.66 5.06 -22.38
CA HIS A 178 0.04 4.29 -23.44
C HIS A 178 -1.44 4.65 -23.70
N GLY A 179 -1.89 5.82 -23.25
CA GLY A 179 -3.24 6.33 -23.52
C GLY A 179 -4.36 5.47 -22.93
N GLY A 180 -4.19 4.99 -21.70
CA GLY A 180 -5.16 4.20 -20.97
C GLY A 180 -5.15 2.70 -21.28
N LYS A 181 -4.33 2.23 -22.22
CA LYS A 181 -4.17 0.80 -22.53
C LYS A 181 -3.32 0.09 -21.48
N GLY A 182 -3.59 -1.21 -21.27
CA GLY A 182 -2.75 -2.07 -20.42
C GLY A 182 -3.08 -2.04 -18.92
N ARG A 183 -4.33 -1.76 -18.54
CA ARG A 183 -4.82 -1.85 -17.14
C ARG A 183 -5.13 -3.28 -16.67
N ASP A 184 -4.46 -4.25 -17.27
CA ASP A 184 -4.52 -5.64 -16.82
C ASP A 184 -3.36 -5.87 -15.87
N ALA A 185 -3.67 -5.92 -14.58
CA ALA A 185 -2.67 -6.12 -13.53
C ALA A 185 -1.91 -7.44 -13.71
N GLU A 186 -2.55 -8.49 -14.22
CA GLU A 186 -1.93 -9.80 -14.40
C GLU A 186 -0.95 -9.79 -15.58
N ALA A 187 -1.36 -9.16 -16.69
CA ALA A 187 -0.47 -8.94 -17.83
C ALA A 187 0.72 -8.05 -17.44
N PHE A 188 0.49 -7.00 -16.65
CA PHE A 188 1.54 -6.12 -16.14
C PHE A 188 2.52 -6.87 -15.25
N ALA A 189 2.03 -7.58 -14.22
CA ALA A 189 2.87 -8.33 -13.29
C ALA A 189 3.72 -9.40 -14.00
N SER A 190 3.16 -10.04 -15.03
CA SER A 190 3.88 -11.03 -15.84
C SER A 190 5.00 -10.39 -16.67
N ARG A 191 4.80 -9.16 -17.14
CA ARG A 191 5.79 -8.41 -17.93
C ARG A 191 6.88 -7.76 -17.07
N HIS A 192 6.54 -7.38 -15.84
CA HIS A 192 7.43 -6.65 -14.94
C HIS A 192 7.64 -7.41 -13.61
N PRO A 193 8.32 -8.57 -13.63
CA PRO A 193 8.57 -9.37 -12.42
C PRO A 193 9.38 -8.60 -11.36
N GLU A 194 10.12 -7.55 -11.75
CA GLU A 194 10.82 -6.66 -10.82
C GLU A 194 9.91 -6.01 -9.78
N ALA A 195 8.63 -5.81 -10.07
CA ALA A 195 7.65 -5.27 -9.12
C ALA A 195 7.50 -6.17 -7.89
N MET A 196 7.34 -7.48 -8.12
CA MET A 196 7.24 -8.47 -7.05
C MET A 196 8.55 -8.62 -6.30
N GLU A 197 9.68 -8.60 -7.02
CA GLU A 197 10.99 -8.68 -6.38
C GLU A 197 11.30 -7.47 -5.50
N ALA A 198 10.87 -6.26 -5.89
CA ALA A 198 10.99 -5.07 -5.07
C ALA A 198 10.17 -5.19 -3.79
N ALA A 199 8.91 -5.62 -3.87
CA ALA A 199 8.07 -5.87 -2.70
C ALA A 199 8.70 -6.91 -1.75
N ARG A 200 9.29 -7.98 -2.30
CA ARG A 200 10.03 -8.99 -1.52
C ARG A 200 11.29 -8.41 -0.87
N ARG A 201 12.04 -7.54 -1.55
CA ARG A 201 13.22 -6.87 -0.96
C ARG A 201 12.83 -6.01 0.23
N VAL A 202 11.79 -5.17 0.07
CA VAL A 202 11.24 -4.38 1.18
C VAL A 202 10.82 -5.29 2.34
N PHE A 203 10.02 -6.32 2.07
CA PHE A 203 9.56 -7.24 3.11
C PHE A 203 10.70 -7.97 3.83
N ARG A 204 11.73 -8.44 3.11
CA ARG A 204 12.90 -9.09 3.72
C ARG A 204 13.73 -8.14 4.58
N SER A 205 13.87 -6.88 4.17
CA SER A 205 14.61 -5.89 4.96
C SER A 205 14.00 -5.64 6.35
N LEU A 206 12.70 -5.90 6.52
CA LEU A 206 12.05 -5.89 7.84
C LEU A 206 12.61 -7.01 8.72
N ALA A 207 12.61 -8.24 8.22
CA ALA A 207 13.13 -9.40 8.94
C ALA A 207 14.61 -9.23 9.34
N ASP A 208 15.41 -8.62 8.48
CA ASP A 208 16.83 -8.34 8.75
C ASP A 208 17.00 -7.27 9.84
N THR A 209 16.12 -6.27 9.88
CA THR A 209 16.12 -5.23 10.93
C THR A 209 15.57 -5.77 12.26
N GLU A 210 14.66 -6.73 12.20
CA GLU A 210 13.94 -7.32 13.33
C GLU A 210 14.64 -8.53 13.95
N SER A 211 15.78 -8.96 13.40
CA SER A 211 16.69 -9.93 14.04
C SER A 211 17.25 -9.46 15.40
N GLY A 212 16.92 -8.22 15.83
CA GLY A 212 17.10 -7.69 17.18
C GLY A 212 15.81 -7.41 17.98
N ALA A 213 14.62 -7.79 17.49
CA ALA A 213 13.32 -7.43 18.07
C ALA A 213 12.42 -8.66 18.35
N PRO A 214 12.33 -9.16 19.60
CA PRO A 214 11.73 -10.47 19.95
C PRO A 214 10.20 -10.59 19.85
N TRP A 215 9.49 -9.59 19.32
CA TRP A 215 8.02 -9.59 19.28
C TRP A 215 7.41 -10.16 18.00
N LEU A 216 8.22 -10.63 17.04
CA LEU A 216 7.73 -11.38 15.87
C LEU A 216 7.65 -12.89 16.07
N THR A 217 8.38 -13.46 17.04
CA THR A 217 8.32 -14.89 17.38
C THR A 217 7.24 -15.23 18.41
N SER A 218 6.61 -14.21 19.00
CA SER A 218 5.53 -14.35 19.98
C SER A 218 4.15 -14.03 19.38
N LEU A 219 4.05 -14.03 18.05
CA LEU A 219 2.82 -13.89 17.27
C LEU A 219 2.49 -15.19 16.54
#